data_AF-A0A4W2G3E3-F1
#
_entry.id   AF-A0A4W2G3E3-F1
#
_cell.length_a   1.000
_cell.length_b   1.000
_cell.length_c   1.000
_cell.angle_alpha   90.00
_cell.angle_beta   90.00
_cell.angle_gamma   90.00
#
_symmetry.space_group_name_H-M   'P 1'
#
loop_
_entity.id
_entity.type
_entity.pdbx_description
1 polymer ?
#
loop_
_entity_poly.entity_id
_entity_poly.type
_entity_poly.pdbx_seq_one_letter_code
_entity_poly.pdbx_strand_id
1 'polypeptide(L)'
;MTTSQKHRDFVAEPMGEKPVGSLAGIGEVLGKKLEERGFDKAYVVLGQFLVLKKDEDLFREWLKDTCGANAKQSRDCFGCLREWCDAFL
;
A
#
# COMPACT_ATOMS: atom_id res chain seq x y z
N MET A 1 -7.45 3.25 18.10
CA MET A 1 -7.29 2.39 16.90
C MET A 1 -5.83 1.94 16.90
N THR A 2 -5.54 0.65 17.06
CA THR A 2 -4.15 0.15 17.06
C THR A 2 -3.76 -0.18 15.63
N THR A 3 -2.70 0.46 15.13
CA THR A 3 -2.08 0.11 13.83
C THR A 3 -1.42 -1.27 13.92
N SER A 4 -1.41 -2.03 12.82
CA SER A 4 -0.76 -3.34 12.80
C SER A 4 0.76 -3.22 12.99
N GLN A 5 1.42 -4.27 13.48
CA GLN A 5 2.90 -4.29 13.58
C GLN A 5 3.54 -4.00 12.22
N LYS A 6 3.01 -4.62 11.17
CA LYS A 6 3.43 -4.41 9.78
C LYS A 6 3.35 -2.95 9.33
N HIS A 7 2.30 -2.23 9.76
CA HIS A 7 2.19 -0.80 9.49
C HIS A 7 3.34 -0.04 10.14
N ARG A 8 3.56 -0.27 11.44
CA ARG A 8 4.62 0.38 12.22
C ARG A 8 6.00 0.14 11.63
N ASP A 9 6.29 -1.11 11.27
CA ASP A 9 7.58 -1.50 10.67
C ASP A 9 7.79 -0.86 9.29
N PHE A 10 6.69 -0.60 8.55
CA PHE A 10 6.78 0.05 7.25
C PHE A 10 7.02 1.56 7.37
N VAL A 11 6.30 2.25 8.26
CA VAL A 11 6.42 3.73 8.43
C VAL A 11 7.61 4.15 9.30
N ALA A 12 8.30 3.23 9.96
CA ALA A 12 9.45 3.55 10.80
C ALA A 12 10.73 3.84 9.99
N GLU A 13 10.80 3.44 8.72
CA GLU A 13 12.00 3.60 7.89
C GLU A 13 11.64 3.87 6.41
N PRO A 14 12.57 4.45 5.61
CA PRO A 14 12.37 4.59 4.18
C PRO A 14 12.09 3.24 3.51
N MET A 15 11.13 3.20 2.58
CA MET A 15 10.64 1.93 2.02
C MET A 15 11.66 1.14 1.19
N GLY A 16 12.68 1.79 0.63
CA GLY A 16 13.71 1.16 -0.20
C GLY A 16 13.13 0.23 -1.26
N GLU A 17 13.66 -0.99 -1.36
CA GLU A 17 13.19 -2.04 -2.28
C GLU A 17 12.31 -3.10 -1.61
N LYS A 18 11.61 -2.73 -0.52
CA LYS A 18 10.69 -3.64 0.17
C LYS A 18 9.64 -4.19 -0.82
N PRO A 19 9.31 -5.49 -0.73
CA PRO A 19 8.29 -6.09 -1.59
C PRO A 19 6.92 -5.45 -1.32
N VAL A 20 6.01 -5.53 -2.30
CA VAL A 20 4.64 -5.01 -2.16
C VAL A 20 3.90 -5.64 -0.98
N GLY A 21 4.22 -6.90 -0.69
CA GLY A 21 3.72 -7.63 0.47
C GLY A 21 4.18 -7.07 1.82
N SER A 22 5.04 -6.05 1.88
CA SER A 22 5.37 -5.34 3.15
C SER A 22 4.37 -4.24 3.49
N LEU A 23 3.52 -3.81 2.55
CA LEU A 23 2.49 -2.80 2.83
C LEU A 23 1.41 -3.33 3.77
N ALA A 24 0.97 -2.49 4.71
CA ALA A 24 -0.17 -2.81 5.56
C ALA A 24 -1.42 -3.01 4.69
N GLY A 25 -2.32 -3.91 5.09
CA GLY A 25 -3.49 -4.26 4.27
C GLY A 25 -3.21 -5.20 3.10
N ILE A 26 -1.96 -5.33 2.63
CA ILE A 26 -1.59 -6.25 1.55
C ILE A 26 -1.11 -7.58 2.12
N GLY A 27 -1.96 -8.60 2.13
CA GLY A 27 -1.57 -9.98 2.48
C GLY A 27 -0.92 -10.73 1.31
N GLU A 28 -0.46 -11.97 1.54
CA GLU A 28 0.22 -12.79 0.52
C GLU A 28 -0.60 -12.93 -0.78
N VAL A 29 -1.91 -13.18 -0.66
CA VAL A 29 -2.80 -13.34 -1.82
C VAL A 29 -2.93 -12.05 -2.63
N LEU A 30 -3.05 -10.90 -1.96
CA LEU A 30 -3.11 -9.61 -2.65
C LEU A 30 -1.76 -9.22 -3.24
N GLY A 31 -0.67 -9.53 -2.53
CA GLY A 31 0.70 -9.29 -2.96
C GLY A 31 1.01 -10.03 -4.26
N LYS A 32 0.70 -11.34 -4.34
CA LYS A 32 0.88 -12.12 -5.57
C LYS A 32 0.11 -11.55 -6.77
N LYS A 33 -1.14 -11.14 -6.56
CA LYS A 33 -1.94 -10.50 -7.62
C LYS A 33 -1.37 -9.15 -8.07
N LEU A 34 -0.78 -8.39 -7.15
CA LEU A 34 -0.10 -7.14 -7.46
C LEU A 34 1.19 -7.40 -8.24
N GLU A 35 2.00 -8.38 -7.81
CA GLU A 35 3.21 -8.85 -8.51
C GLU A 35 2.90 -9.30 -9.93
N GLU A 36 1.85 -10.11 -10.13
CA GLU A 36 1.39 -10.56 -11.47
C GLU A 36 0.99 -9.39 -12.39
N ARG A 37 0.62 -8.24 -11.82
CA ARG A 37 0.29 -7.01 -12.55
C ARG A 37 1.47 -6.02 -12.66
N GLY A 38 2.67 -6.42 -12.22
CA GLY A 38 3.88 -5.60 -12.28
C GLY A 38 4.09 -4.66 -11.09
N PHE A 39 3.33 -4.84 -10.00
CA PHE A 39 3.49 -4.11 -8.74
C PHE A 39 4.22 -4.98 -7.72
N ASP A 40 5.46 -5.36 -8.01
CA ASP A 40 6.27 -6.26 -7.18
C ASP A 40 6.91 -5.58 -5.97
N LYS A 41 7.22 -4.28 -6.08
CA LYS A 41 7.81 -3.47 -5.00
C LYS A 41 6.83 -2.44 -4.44
N ALA A 42 7.02 -2.12 -3.16
CA ALA A 42 6.20 -1.12 -2.45
C ALA A 42 6.28 0.27 -3.12
N TYR A 43 7.43 0.65 -3.66
CA TYR A 43 7.59 1.93 -4.36
C TYR A 43 6.78 2.03 -5.65
N VAL A 44 6.47 0.91 -6.32
CA VAL A 44 5.64 0.91 -7.54
C VAL A 44 4.20 1.26 -7.17
N VAL A 45 3.69 0.69 -6.07
CA VAL A 45 2.37 1.04 -5.52
C VAL A 45 2.34 2.48 -5.00
N LEU A 46 3.42 2.95 -4.37
CA LEU A 46 3.56 4.37 -4.01
C LEU A 46 3.48 5.27 -5.25
N GLY A 47 4.16 4.91 -6.35
CA GLY A 47 4.09 5.66 -7.60
C GLY A 47 2.64 5.82 -8.09
N GLN A 48 1.87 4.73 -8.09
CA GLN A 48 0.45 4.77 -8.43
C GLN A 48 -0.37 5.64 -7.46
N PHE A 49 -0.12 5.53 -6.16
CA PHE A 49 -0.75 6.36 -5.13
C PHE A 49 -0.50 7.87 -5.37
N LEU A 50 0.70 8.24 -5.80
CA LEU A 50 1.07 9.62 -6.13
C LEU A 50 0.43 10.10 -7.43
N VAL A 51 0.31 9.24 -8.46
CA VAL A 51 -0.41 9.54 -9.71
C VAL A 51 -1.89 9.85 -9.42
N LEU A 52 -2.49 9.11 -8.48
CA LEU A 52 -3.84 9.35 -7.99
C LEU A 52 -3.93 10.53 -7.00
N LYS A 53 -2.87 11.35 -6.88
CA LYS A 53 -2.80 12.54 -6.03
C LYS A 53 -3.13 12.29 -4.56
N LYS A 54 -2.81 11.09 -4.06
CA LYS A 54 -3.13 10.66 -2.70
C LYS A 54 -4.64 10.67 -2.39
N ASP A 55 -5.49 10.61 -3.41
CA ASP A 55 -6.95 10.55 -3.24
C ASP A 55 -7.39 9.18 -2.69
N GLU A 56 -8.13 9.20 -1.58
CA GLU A 56 -8.49 7.98 -0.86
C GLU A 56 -9.46 7.10 -1.65
N ASP A 57 -10.47 7.69 -2.27
CA ASP A 57 -11.51 6.93 -2.95
C ASP A 57 -10.97 6.33 -4.24
N LEU A 58 -10.24 7.11 -5.04
CA LEU A 58 -9.59 6.63 -6.27
C LEU A 58 -8.57 5.52 -5.98
N PHE A 59 -7.76 5.67 -4.94
CA PHE A 59 -6.77 4.65 -4.59
C PHE A 59 -7.43 3.35 -4.12
N ARG A 60 -8.48 3.44 -3.30
CA ARG A 60 -9.18 2.26 -2.80
C ARG A 60 -9.94 1.53 -3.90
N GLU A 61 -10.55 2.27 -4.83
CA GLU A 61 -11.17 1.72 -6.03
C GLU A 61 -10.13 1.03 -6.92
N TRP A 62 -9.02 1.71 -7.22
CA TRP A 62 -7.92 1.13 -7.98
C TRP A 62 -7.38 -0.16 -7.34
N LEU A 63 -7.16 -0.19 -6.03
CA LEU A 63 -6.62 -1.37 -5.35
C LEU A 63 -7.62 -2.54 -5.37
N LYS A 64 -8.92 -2.23 -5.25
CA LYS A 64 -9.99 -3.23 -5.38
C LYS A 64 -10.01 -3.84 -6.79
N ASP A 65 -9.93 -3.02 -7.83
CA ASP A 65 -9.95 -3.50 -9.22
C ASP A 65 -8.62 -4.20 -9.61
N THR A 66 -7.54 -3.80 -8.94
CA THR A 66 -6.19 -4.30 -9.20
C THR A 66 -5.92 -5.67 -8.55
N CYS A 67 -6.32 -5.89 -7.31
CA CYS A 67 -6.02 -7.16 -6.64
C CYS A 67 -7.21 -7.77 -5.89
N GLY A 68 -8.39 -7.15 -5.96
CA GLY A 68 -9.58 -7.59 -5.23
C GLY A 68 -9.52 -7.25 -3.74
N ALA A 69 -8.80 -6.20 -3.36
CA ALA A 69 -8.71 -5.77 -1.97
C ALA A 69 -10.09 -5.36 -1.42
N ASN A 70 -10.39 -5.77 -0.19
CA ASN A 70 -11.61 -5.35 0.49
C ASN A 70 -11.48 -3.95 1.12
N ALA A 71 -12.58 -3.44 1.68
CA ALA A 71 -12.63 -2.10 2.27
C ALA A 71 -11.62 -1.89 3.41
N LYS A 72 -11.37 -2.92 4.23
CA LYS A 72 -10.40 -2.84 5.32
C LYS A 72 -8.96 -2.82 4.78
N GLN A 73 -8.64 -3.76 3.89
CA GLN A 73 -7.30 -3.89 3.29
C GLN A 73 -6.89 -2.63 2.53
N SER A 74 -7.80 -2.07 1.74
CA SER A 74 -7.56 -0.85 0.98
C SER A 74 -7.38 0.37 1.89
N ARG A 75 -8.17 0.49 2.96
CA ARG A 75 -8.01 1.55 3.96
C ARG A 75 -6.69 1.44 4.73
N ASP A 76 -6.31 0.24 5.15
CA ASP A 76 -5.07 -0.01 5.88
C ASP A 76 -3.84 0.30 4.99
N CYS A 77 -3.89 -0.08 3.71
CA CYS A 77 -2.84 0.23 2.73
C CYS A 77 -2.73 1.73 2.48
N PHE A 78 -3.86 2.41 2.25
CA PHE A 78 -3.92 3.86 2.06
C PHE A 78 -3.33 4.61 3.27
N GLY A 79 -3.76 4.25 4.48
CA GLY A 79 -3.27 4.88 5.71
C GLY A 79 -1.76 4.71 5.89
N CYS A 80 -1.24 3.52 5.59
CA CYS A 80 0.19 3.22 5.65
C CYS A 80 1.01 4.07 4.65
N LEU A 81 0.57 4.16 3.39
CA LEU A 81 1.25 4.97 2.38
C LEU A 81 1.17 6.47 2.68
N ARG A 82 0.02 6.96 3.17
CA ARG A 82 -0.15 8.36 3.55
C ARG A 82 0.79 8.73 4.70
N GLU A 83 0.81 7.95 5.77
CA GLU A 83 1.68 8.20 6.92
C GLU A 83 3.17 8.09 6.53
N TRP A 84 3.53 7.15 5.66
CA TRP A 84 4.88 7.07 5.13
C TRP A 84 5.25 8.32 4.32
N CYS A 85 4.35 8.83 3.47
CA CYS A 85 4.57 10.06 2.72
C CYS A 85 4.77 11.25 3.67
N ASP A 86 3.93 11.38 4.70
CA ASP A 86 4.02 12.49 5.66
C ASP A 86 5.36 12.48 6.44
N ALA A 87 5.99 11.31 6.58
CA ALA A 87 7.27 11.15 7.28
C ALA A 87 8.52 11.32 6.39
N PHE A 88 8.45 10.94 5.11
CA PHE A 88 9.64 10.78 4.25
C PHE A 88 9.58 11.51 2.90
N LEU A 89 8.47 12.16 2.53
CA LEU A 89 8.29 12.86 1.25
C LEU A 89 7.91 14.34 1.46
#